data_AF-A0AA41HD69-F1
#
_entry.id   AF-A0AA41HD69-F1
#
_cell.length_a   1.000
_cell.length_b   1.000
_cell.length_c   1.000
_cell.angle_alpha   90.00
_cell.angle_beta   90.00
_cell.angle_gamma   90.00
#
_symmetry.space_group_name_H-M   'P 1'
#
loop_
_entity.id
_entity.type
_entity.pdbx_description
1 polymer ?
#
loop_
_entity_poly.entity_id
_entity_poly.type
_entity_poly.pdbx_seq_one_letter_code
_entity_poly.pdbx_strand_id
1 'polypeptide(L)'
;MALTTVGKRVLGEYVARVQLSGKLEKLTINGAVKLTPVQQADLQLLLIGLWKRPDYICPPLLPLKPDHGYNSRVMKDGFSGQQYVDWLEAGCSDAAVAGADADGYRIHLGFGPMGDYPNITYTLVVPIHSDSHGCVHVDDVIPKGLPAGAQK
;
A
#
# COMPACT_ATOMS: atom_id res chain seq x y z
N MET A 1 -5.50 -10.22 8.88
CA MET A 1 -5.97 -10.34 7.50
C MET A 1 -5.99 -9.01 6.77
N ALA A 2 -4.79 -8.59 6.40
CA ALA A 2 -4.50 -7.80 5.22
C ALA A 2 -4.46 -8.64 3.95
N LEU A 3 -4.44 -7.97 2.79
CA LEU A 3 -4.60 -8.52 1.43
C LEU A 3 -5.46 -9.79 1.37
N THR A 4 -6.67 -9.66 0.85
CA THR A 4 -7.58 -10.80 0.69
C THR A 4 -6.93 -11.91 -0.15
N THR A 5 -7.35 -13.16 0.02
CA THR A 5 -6.82 -14.29 -0.76
C THR A 5 -6.91 -14.03 -2.27
N VAL A 6 -8.00 -13.40 -2.72
CA VAL A 6 -8.17 -12.96 -4.11
C VAL A 6 -7.19 -11.85 -4.46
N GLY A 7 -7.05 -10.84 -3.58
CA GLY A 7 -6.08 -9.75 -3.73
C GLY A 7 -4.64 -10.25 -3.92
N LYS A 8 -4.18 -11.15 -3.04
CA LYS A 8 -2.84 -11.75 -3.12
C LYS A 8 -2.62 -12.51 -4.42
N ARG A 9 -3.57 -13.36 -4.81
CA ARG A 9 -3.49 -14.14 -6.05
C ARG A 9 -3.38 -13.22 -7.27
N VAL A 10 -4.29 -12.25 -7.39
CA VAL A 10 -4.33 -11.35 -8.55
C VAL A 10 -3.11 -10.43 -8.59
N LEU A 11 -2.60 -10.00 -7.43
CA LEU A 11 -1.35 -9.25 -7.33
C LEU A 11 -0.15 -10.08 -7.80
N GLY A 12 -0.05 -11.34 -7.38
CA GLY A 12 1.00 -12.26 -7.84
C GLY A 12 0.94 -12.52 -9.35
N GLU A 13 -0.27 -12.74 -9.89
CA GLU A 13 -0.49 -12.88 -11.33
C GLU A 13 -0.12 -11.61 -12.09
N TYR A 14 -0.45 -10.43 -11.55
CA TYR A 14 -0.05 -9.14 -12.11
C TYR A 14 1.47 -9.01 -12.19
N VAL A 15 2.18 -9.26 -11.09
CA VAL A 15 3.65 -9.22 -11.04
C VAL A 15 4.26 -10.18 -12.05
N ALA A 16 3.80 -11.43 -12.09
CA ALA A 16 4.29 -12.43 -13.04
C ALA A 16 4.09 -11.99 -14.51
N ARG A 17 2.92 -11.44 -14.86
CA ARG A 17 2.66 -10.94 -16.22
C ARG A 17 3.56 -9.76 -16.59
N VAL A 18 3.76 -8.81 -15.68
CA VAL A 18 4.63 -7.64 -15.93
C VAL A 18 6.09 -8.08 -16.08
N GLN A 19 6.55 -9.04 -15.28
CA GLN A 19 7.91 -9.58 -15.39
C GLN A 19 8.15 -10.32 -16.72
N LEU A 20 7.16 -11.08 -17.20
CA LEU A 20 7.26 -11.80 -18.47
C LEU A 20 7.19 -10.88 -19.69
N SER A 21 6.30 -9.89 -19.65
CA SER A 21 6.03 -9.01 -20.81
C SER A 21 6.88 -7.74 -20.85
N GLY A 22 7.45 -7.33 -19.71
CA GLY A 22 8.10 -6.03 -19.53
C GLY A 22 7.15 -4.83 -19.61
N LYS A 23 5.83 -5.04 -19.68
CA LYS A 23 4.84 -3.96 -19.86
C LYS A 23 4.02 -3.76 -18.60
N LEU A 24 3.91 -2.50 -18.17
CA LEU A 24 2.97 -2.09 -17.13
C LEU A 24 1.56 -2.03 -17.71
N GLU A 25 0.63 -2.73 -17.08
CA GLU A 25 -0.78 -2.67 -17.40
C GLU A 25 -1.54 -2.00 -16.25
N LYS A 26 -2.44 -1.07 -16.57
CA LYS A 26 -3.33 -0.51 -15.55
C LYS A 26 -4.27 -1.60 -15.05
N LEU A 27 -4.26 -1.85 -13.75
CA LEU A 27 -5.14 -2.82 -13.10
C LEU A 27 -5.71 -2.22 -11.83
N THR A 28 -6.97 -2.52 -11.55
CA THR A 28 -7.56 -2.28 -10.23
C THR A 28 -8.09 -3.60 -9.70
N ILE A 29 -7.55 -4.04 -8.58
CA ILE A 29 -7.96 -5.24 -7.87
C ILE A 29 -8.97 -4.80 -6.81
N ASN A 30 -10.25 -4.90 -7.14
CA ASN A 30 -11.33 -4.48 -6.24
C ASN A 30 -11.39 -5.36 -4.98
N GLY A 31 -11.56 -4.73 -3.81
CA GLY A 31 -11.62 -5.43 -2.53
C GLY A 31 -10.34 -6.20 -2.18
N ALA A 32 -9.20 -5.73 -2.68
CA ALA A 32 -7.91 -6.38 -2.45
C ALA A 32 -7.46 -6.26 -0.99
N VAL A 33 -7.68 -5.12 -0.35
CA VAL A 33 -7.21 -4.87 1.02
C VAL A 33 -8.41 -4.84 1.96
N LYS A 34 -8.42 -5.70 2.97
CA LYS A 34 -9.43 -5.66 4.03
C LYS A 34 -8.85 -4.96 5.24
N LEU A 35 -9.50 -3.88 5.66
CA LEU A 35 -9.13 -3.16 6.87
C LEU A 35 -9.67 -3.91 8.09
N THR A 36 -8.93 -3.85 9.19
CA THR A 36 -9.49 -4.18 10.50
C THR A 36 -10.52 -3.12 10.91
N PRO A 37 -11.45 -3.43 11.83
CA PRO A 37 -12.39 -2.41 12.34
C PRO A 37 -11.67 -1.18 12.93
N VAL A 38 -10.51 -1.37 13.56
CA VAL A 38 -9.68 -0.29 14.11
C VAL A 38 -9.09 0.55 12.99
N GLN A 39 -8.42 -0.07 12.01
CA GLN A 39 -7.86 0.65 10.86
C GLN A 39 -8.92 1.42 10.08
N GLN A 40 -10.11 0.83 9.89
CA GLN A 40 -11.22 1.48 9.21
C GLN A 40 -11.70 2.72 9.97
N ALA A 41 -11.88 2.61 11.29
CA ALA A 41 -12.30 3.73 12.13
C ALA A 41 -11.27 4.86 12.13
N ASP A 42 -9.98 4.52 12.29
CA ASP A 42 -8.90 5.50 12.31
C ASP A 42 -8.76 6.20 10.95
N LEU A 43 -8.77 5.45 9.85
CA LEU A 43 -8.76 6.03 8.51
C LEU A 43 -9.98 6.91 8.27
N GLN A 44 -11.18 6.51 8.73
CA GLN A 44 -12.38 7.33 8.61
C GLN A 44 -12.20 8.68 9.30
N LEU A 45 -11.69 8.71 10.53
CA LEU A 45 -11.44 9.94 11.27
C LEU A 45 -10.46 10.86 10.53
N LEU A 46 -9.36 10.29 10.02
CA LEU A 46 -8.36 11.03 9.26
C LEU A 46 -8.96 11.60 7.95
N LEU A 47 -9.71 10.80 7.21
CA LEU A 47 -10.31 11.19 5.93
C LEU A 47 -11.41 12.25 6.12
N ILE A 48 -12.25 12.12 7.16
CA ILE A 48 -13.22 13.16 7.54
C ILE A 48 -12.50 14.48 7.83
N GLY A 49 -11.44 14.42 8.62
CA GLY A 49 -10.63 15.59 9.00
C GLY A 49 -9.97 16.27 7.81
N LEU A 50 -9.44 15.48 6.88
CA LEU A 50 -8.78 15.94 5.66
C LEU A 50 -9.77 16.56 4.67
N TRP A 51 -10.87 15.88 4.38
CA TRP A 51 -11.84 16.31 3.35
C TRP A 51 -12.91 17.26 3.85
N LYS A 52 -12.98 17.49 5.17
CA LYS A 52 -14.04 18.29 5.81
C LYS A 52 -15.44 17.75 5.48
N ARG A 53 -15.57 16.43 5.41
CA ARG A 53 -16.83 15.71 5.08
C ARG A 53 -17.24 14.83 6.25
N PRO A 54 -18.06 15.31 7.20
CA PRO A 54 -18.41 14.58 8.42
C PRO A 54 -19.27 13.34 8.18
N ASP A 55 -19.90 13.24 7.01
CA ASP A 55 -20.75 12.15 6.56
C ASP A 55 -19.96 11.02 5.85
N TYR A 56 -18.64 11.19 5.68
CA TYR A 56 -17.84 10.20 4.97
C TYR A 56 -17.73 8.88 5.74
N ILE A 57 -17.97 7.78 5.02
CA ILE A 57 -17.85 6.41 5.53
C ILE A 57 -16.68 5.75 4.82
N CYS A 58 -15.63 5.40 5.56
CA CYS A 58 -14.50 4.66 4.99
C CYS A 58 -14.94 3.22 4.69
N PRO A 59 -14.78 2.71 3.46
CA PRO A 59 -15.14 1.34 3.14
C PRO A 59 -14.20 0.35 3.85
N PRO A 60 -14.70 -0.81 4.33
CA PRO A 60 -13.87 -1.83 4.99
C PRO A 60 -12.97 -2.59 4.01
N LEU A 61 -13.24 -2.48 2.70
CA LEU A 61 -12.51 -3.12 1.62
C LEU A 61 -12.00 -2.04 0.67
N LEU A 62 -10.69 -1.95 0.50
CA LEU A 62 -10.04 -1.00 -0.40
C LEU A 62 -9.60 -1.70 -1.69
N PRO A 63 -9.77 -1.06 -2.86
CA PRO A 63 -9.11 -1.48 -4.09
C PRO A 63 -7.59 -1.33 -3.99
N LEU A 64 -6.86 -2.16 -4.73
CA LEU A 64 -5.41 -2.03 -4.95
C LEU A 64 -5.13 -1.74 -6.43
N LYS A 65 -4.30 -0.73 -6.71
CA LYS A 65 -3.82 -0.36 -8.05
C LYS A 65 -2.30 -0.57 -8.12
N PRO A 66 -1.84 -1.77 -8.50
CA PRO A 66 -0.44 -2.15 -8.29
C PRO A 66 0.54 -1.52 -9.29
N ASP A 67 0.05 -0.85 -10.32
CA ASP A 67 0.90 -0.32 -11.41
C ASP A 67 1.83 0.79 -10.94
N HIS A 68 1.35 1.70 -10.09
CA HIS A 68 2.18 2.78 -9.57
C HIS A 68 3.31 2.25 -8.69
N GLY A 69 2.98 1.42 -7.69
CA GLY A 69 3.98 0.85 -6.79
C GLY A 69 4.96 -0.08 -7.49
N TYR A 70 4.50 -0.91 -8.43
CA TYR A 70 5.41 -1.74 -9.21
C TYR A 70 6.39 -0.90 -10.03
N ASN A 71 5.89 0.12 -10.75
CA ASN A 71 6.75 1.02 -11.51
C ASN A 71 7.80 1.70 -10.62
N SER A 72 7.38 2.18 -9.45
CA SER A 72 8.29 2.89 -8.56
C SER A 72 9.31 1.97 -7.88
N ARG A 73 8.87 0.88 -7.26
CA ARG A 73 9.74 0.03 -6.44
C ARG A 73 10.53 -0.98 -7.27
N VAL A 74 9.92 -1.56 -8.29
CA VAL A 74 10.56 -2.62 -9.08
C VAL A 74 11.32 -1.99 -10.24
N MET A 75 10.66 -1.19 -11.08
CA MET A 75 11.30 -0.69 -12.31
C MET A 75 12.29 0.46 -12.07
N LYS A 76 11.97 1.38 -11.13
CA LYS A 76 12.84 2.53 -10.85
C LYS A 76 13.84 2.25 -9.73
N ASP A 77 13.38 1.73 -8.59
CA ASP A 77 14.27 1.50 -7.45
C ASP A 77 15.05 0.17 -7.54
N GLY A 78 14.71 -0.71 -8.49
CA GLY A 78 15.46 -1.95 -8.75
C GLY A 78 15.22 -3.08 -7.75
N PHE A 79 14.16 -3.01 -6.93
CA PHE A 79 13.76 -4.13 -6.08
C PHE A 79 13.10 -5.26 -6.89
N SER A 80 13.03 -6.46 -6.34
CA SER A 80 12.34 -7.58 -6.98
C SER A 80 10.81 -7.43 -6.89
N GLY A 81 10.10 -8.02 -7.86
CA GLY A 81 8.64 -8.13 -7.81
C GLY A 81 8.14 -8.86 -6.56
N GLN A 82 8.89 -9.84 -6.05
CA GLN A 82 8.54 -10.54 -4.82
C GLN A 82 8.64 -9.63 -3.60
N GLN A 83 9.71 -8.84 -3.46
CA GLN A 83 9.84 -7.86 -2.39
C GLN A 83 8.67 -6.86 -2.39
N TYR A 84 8.24 -6.41 -3.58
CA TYR A 84 7.08 -5.54 -3.71
C TYR A 84 5.79 -6.20 -3.17
N VAL A 85 5.54 -7.47 -3.50
CA VAL A 85 4.39 -8.22 -2.98
C VAL A 85 4.48 -8.38 -1.46
N ASP A 86 5.64 -8.79 -0.95
CA ASP A 86 5.86 -9.02 0.48
C ASP A 86 5.66 -7.73 1.28
N TRP A 87 6.15 -6.61 0.75
CA TRP A 87 5.97 -5.30 1.37
C TRP A 87 4.53 -4.83 1.34
N LEU A 88 3.79 -5.01 0.25
CA LEU A 88 2.37 -4.69 0.22
C LEU A 88 1.59 -5.54 1.23
N GLU A 89 1.93 -6.82 1.35
CA GLU A 89 1.32 -7.71 2.33
C GLU A 89 1.61 -7.27 3.77
N ALA A 90 2.87 -7.01 4.10
CA ALA A 90 3.27 -6.56 5.42
C ALA A 90 2.72 -5.16 5.75
N GLY A 91 2.80 -4.22 4.81
CA GLY A 91 2.34 -2.85 4.95
C GLY A 91 0.82 -2.72 5.05
N CYS A 92 0.06 -3.67 4.51
CA CYS A 92 -1.38 -3.73 4.69
C CYS A 92 -1.81 -4.53 5.93
N SER A 93 -0.89 -5.24 6.61
CA SER A 93 -1.14 -6.21 7.71
C SER A 93 -2.10 -5.69 8.79
N ASP A 94 -2.71 -6.57 9.58
CA ASP A 94 -3.53 -6.14 10.74
C ASP A 94 -2.71 -5.39 11.79
N ALA A 95 -1.39 -5.57 11.77
CA ALA A 95 -0.45 -4.87 12.64
C ALA A 95 -0.06 -3.49 12.08
N ALA A 96 -0.43 -3.17 10.84
CA ALA A 96 -0.23 -1.85 10.29
C ALA A 96 -1.17 -0.84 10.96
N VAL A 97 -0.66 0.36 11.20
CA VAL A 97 -1.39 1.42 11.92
C VAL A 97 -1.75 2.53 10.94
N ALA A 98 -3.00 2.99 10.99
CA ALA A 98 -3.43 4.15 10.21
C ALA A 98 -2.77 5.42 10.75
N GLY A 99 -2.26 6.25 9.86
CA GLY A 99 -1.60 7.50 10.21
C GLY A 99 -1.70 8.54 9.11
N ALA A 100 -1.21 9.74 9.41
CA ALA A 100 -1.00 10.80 8.44
C ALA A 100 0.44 11.31 8.58
N ASP A 101 0.97 11.93 7.54
CA ASP A 101 2.23 12.67 7.64
C ASP A 101 2.09 13.90 8.55
N ALA A 102 3.21 14.58 8.81
CA ALA A 102 3.27 15.70 9.74
C ALA A 102 2.31 16.84 9.36
N ASP A 103 2.07 17.03 8.06
CA ASP A 103 1.16 18.06 7.55
C ASP A 103 -0.31 17.59 7.49
N GLY A 104 -0.57 16.32 7.78
CA GLY A 104 -1.91 15.72 7.84
C GLY A 104 -2.53 15.40 6.47
N TYR A 105 -1.80 15.61 5.37
CA TYR A 105 -2.34 15.48 4.00
C TYR A 105 -2.14 14.09 3.40
N ARG A 106 -1.13 13.33 3.86
CA ARG A 106 -0.83 11.99 3.32
C ARG A 106 -1.18 10.90 4.31
N ILE A 107 -2.43 10.47 4.22
CA ILE A 107 -2.96 9.34 4.98
C ILE A 107 -2.33 8.04 4.48
N HIS A 108 -1.98 7.14 5.40
CA HIS A 108 -1.29 5.89 5.09
C HIS A 108 -1.57 4.80 6.13
N LEU A 109 -1.24 3.56 5.79
CA LEU A 109 -0.98 2.48 6.74
C LEU A 109 0.54 2.35 6.93
N GLY A 110 1.00 2.36 8.18
CA GLY A 110 2.41 2.24 8.55
C GLY A 110 2.71 0.92 9.24
N PHE A 111 3.78 0.22 8.83
CA PHE A 111 4.22 -1.04 9.44
C PHE A 111 5.74 -1.09 9.60
N GLY A 112 6.23 -1.48 10.78
CA GLY A 112 7.64 -1.52 11.13
C GLY A 112 7.91 -0.95 12.53
N PRO A 113 9.17 -0.67 12.89
CA PRO A 113 10.37 -0.76 12.05
C PRO A 113 10.75 -2.19 11.62
N MET A 114 11.37 -2.31 10.45
CA MET A 114 11.91 -3.52 9.84
C MET A 114 13.45 -3.48 9.86
N GLY A 115 14.10 -4.59 10.19
CA GLY A 115 15.56 -4.68 10.35
C GLY A 115 16.19 -5.85 9.60
N ASP A 116 15.62 -6.23 8.45
CA ASP A 116 16.04 -7.35 7.63
C ASP A 116 17.13 -6.99 6.59
N TYR A 117 17.70 -5.78 6.66
CA TYR A 117 18.85 -5.33 5.87
C TYR A 117 20.02 -4.98 6.80
N PRO A 118 21.28 -5.33 6.44
CA PRO A 118 22.44 -5.02 7.28
C PRO A 118 22.56 -3.52 7.58
N ASN A 119 22.53 -3.16 8.87
CA ASN A 119 22.67 -1.79 9.37
C ASN A 119 21.62 -0.78 8.88
N ILE A 120 20.49 -1.23 8.32
CA ILE A 120 19.41 -0.36 7.84
C ILE A 120 18.10 -0.75 8.53
N THR A 121 17.43 0.25 9.10
CA THR A 121 16.07 0.11 9.59
C THR A 121 15.14 0.94 8.72
N TYR A 122 13.99 0.38 8.34
CA TYR A 122 12.99 1.09 7.53
C TYR A 122 11.58 0.78 8.00
N THR A 123 10.63 1.60 7.59
CA THR A 123 9.20 1.40 7.86
C THR A 123 8.48 1.32 6.53
N LEU A 124 7.56 0.37 6.38
CA LEU A 124 6.67 0.31 5.24
C LEU A 124 5.56 1.34 5.43
N VAL A 125 5.40 2.21 4.44
CA VAL A 125 4.31 3.19 4.36
C VAL A 125 3.49 2.86 3.13
N VAL A 126 2.23 2.51 3.33
CA VAL A 126 1.25 2.22 2.27
C VAL A 126 0.30 3.41 2.18
N PRO A 127 0.48 4.32 1.20
CA PRO A 127 -0.39 5.48 1.05
C PRO A 127 -1.84 5.09 0.77
N ILE A 128 -2.77 5.85 1.35
CA ILE A 128 -4.20 5.76 1.05
C ILE A 128 -4.56 6.97 0.19
N HIS A 129 -4.81 6.71 -1.10
CA HIS A 129 -5.21 7.74 -2.06
C HIS A 129 -6.71 7.73 -2.29
N SER A 130 -7.23 8.82 -2.86
CA SER A 130 -8.62 8.91 -3.31
C SER A 130 -8.70 9.41 -4.73
N ASP A 131 -9.76 9.02 -5.43
CA ASP A 131 -10.09 9.58 -6.73
C ASP A 131 -11.07 10.77 -6.60
N SER A 132 -11.44 11.35 -7.74
CA SER A 132 -12.38 12.48 -7.81
C SER A 132 -13.80 12.16 -7.32
N HIS A 133 -14.14 10.88 -7.12
CA HIS A 133 -15.43 10.45 -6.59
C HIS A 133 -15.36 10.20 -5.07
N GLY A 134 -14.20 10.41 -4.44
CA GLY A 134 -13.99 10.13 -3.03
C GLY A 134 -13.79 8.64 -2.73
N CYS A 135 -13.50 7.82 -3.74
CA CYS A 135 -13.21 6.41 -3.52
C CYS A 135 -11.74 6.22 -3.10
N VAL A 136 -11.54 5.74 -1.87
CA VAL A 136 -10.20 5.43 -1.37
C VAL A 136 -9.64 4.13 -1.93
N HIS A 137 -8.33 4.07 -2.13
CA HIS A 137 -7.60 2.91 -2.64
C HIS A 137 -6.12 2.94 -2.22
N VAL A 138 -5.48 1.77 -2.32
CA VAL A 138 -4.03 1.60 -2.20
C VAL A 138 -3.42 1.53 -3.59
N ASP A 139 -2.24 2.13 -3.81
CA ASP A 139 -1.53 2.03 -5.09
C ASP A 139 -0.01 1.82 -4.99
N ASP A 140 0.58 2.01 -3.81
CA ASP A 140 2.02 1.89 -3.59
C ASP A 140 2.35 1.35 -2.20
N VAL A 141 3.60 0.91 -2.02
CA VAL A 141 4.26 0.70 -0.75
C VAL A 141 5.65 1.33 -0.79
N ILE A 142 5.96 2.11 0.22
CA ILE A 142 7.20 2.89 0.33
C ILE A 142 8.01 2.35 1.52
N PRO A 143 9.14 1.68 1.30
CA PRO A 143 10.05 1.27 2.38
C PRO A 143 10.88 2.47 2.86
N LYS A 144 10.26 3.35 3.67
CA LYS A 144 10.85 4.60 4.13
C LYS A 144 12.08 4.33 5.00
N GLY A 145 13.24 4.79 4.54
CA GLY A 145 14.54 4.56 5.19
C GLY A 145 15.41 3.53 4.46
N LEU A 146 14.85 2.79 3.49
CA LEU A 146 15.60 1.87 2.64
C LEU A 146 16.03 2.59 1.35
N PRO A 147 17.33 2.67 1.02
CA PRO A 147 17.79 3.28 -0.22
C PRO A 147 17.42 2.43 -1.43
N ALA A 148 17.24 3.08 -2.59
CA ALA A 148 17.00 2.39 -3.85
C ALA A 148 18.14 1.40 -4.16
N GLY A 149 17.79 0.23 -4.69
CA GLY A 149 18.74 -0.82 -5.04
C GLY A 149 19.37 -1.55 -3.86
N ALA A 150 18.89 -1.34 -2.62
CA ALA A 150 19.40 -2.07 -1.47
C ALA A 150 19.22 -3.59 -1.67
N GLN A 151 20.32 -4.33 -1.53
CA GLN A 151 20.35 -5.79 -1.61
C GLN A 151 20.47 -6.38 -0.21
N LYS A 152 19.79 -7.52 -0.01
CA LYS A 152 19.90 -8.33 1.21
C LYS A 152 21.11 -9.26 1.11
#